data_AF-A0AAD4F842-F1
#
_entry.id   AF-A0AAD4F842-F1
#
_cell.length_a   1.000
_cell.length_b   1.000
_cell.length_c   1.000
_cell.angle_alpha   90.00
_cell.angle_beta   90.00
_cell.angle_gamma   90.00
#
_symmetry.space_group_name_H-M   'P 1'
#
loop_
_entity.id
_entity.type
_entity.pdbx_description
1 polymer ?
#
loop_
_entity_poly.entity_id
_entity_poly.type
_entity_poly.pdbx_seq_one_letter_code
_entity_poly.pdbx_strand_id
1 'polypeptide(L)'
;MPQPRQPPSEPSPAPPRPPAPYRHLTTLTRQIPRSTIASKWQPLPAPSINAISTLLTEASLPVLHRLRAHTTRHAQAQSVLRTFAAGLHRKLARGMPFPPASIPATTANKKTRDQGGGGGGGGGGSGGAGGHAVELDFERRTLDPLLHSVALLTGEKEREERALEREYKELRRLEGTRELWDEGGVFKDLQDEELLALSQQIGSHMESMRSNLGQIEGVVPAIARSRAALQGTLCEYLDPEQYEQVLLG
;
A
#
# COMPACT_ATOMS: atom_id res chain seq x y z
N MET A 1 29.48 27.83 -66.97
CA MET A 1 28.06 27.54 -67.21
C MET A 1 27.54 26.70 -66.05
N PRO A 2 26.83 27.27 -65.06
CA PRO A 2 26.26 26.51 -63.95
C PRO A 2 24.90 25.92 -64.32
N GLN A 3 24.69 24.64 -64.02
CA GLN A 3 23.42 23.93 -64.24
C GLN A 3 22.32 24.39 -63.27
N PRO A 4 21.05 24.46 -63.69
CA PRO A 4 19.94 24.86 -62.83
C PRO A 4 19.62 23.78 -61.78
N ARG A 5 19.32 24.23 -60.55
CA ARG A 5 18.90 23.39 -59.42
C ARG A 5 17.52 22.76 -59.70
N GLN A 6 17.42 21.44 -59.59
CA GLN A 6 16.13 20.76 -59.53
C GLN A 6 15.45 21.06 -58.18
N PRO A 7 14.13 21.32 -58.14
CA PRO A 7 13.38 21.43 -56.89
C PRO A 7 13.24 20.05 -56.21
N PRO A 8 13.04 20.02 -54.88
CA PRO A 8 12.90 18.77 -54.12
C PRO A 8 11.66 18.01 -54.57
N SER A 9 11.85 16.71 -54.84
CA SER A 9 10.80 15.75 -55.14
C SER A 9 9.79 15.68 -53.99
N GLU A 10 8.56 16.12 -54.25
CA GLU A 10 7.43 15.91 -53.35
C GLU A 10 7.22 14.40 -53.09
N PRO A 11 6.99 13.98 -51.84
CA PRO A 11 6.67 12.61 -51.55
C PRO A 11 5.32 12.26 -52.18
N SER A 12 5.35 11.29 -53.09
CA SER A 12 4.18 10.66 -53.72
C SER A 12 3.07 10.40 -52.69
N PRO A 13 1.82 10.82 -52.93
CA PRO A 13 0.73 10.58 -52.00
C PRO A 13 0.48 9.08 -51.89
N ALA A 14 0.79 8.53 -50.71
CA ALA A 14 0.46 7.14 -50.38
C ALA A 14 -1.03 6.88 -50.64
N PRO A 15 -1.39 5.69 -51.19
CA PRO A 15 -2.78 5.38 -51.50
C PRO A 15 -3.67 5.50 -50.23
N PRO A 16 -4.91 5.98 -50.38
CA PRO A 16 -5.82 6.15 -49.25
C PRO A 16 -6.03 4.80 -48.55
N ARG A 17 -5.71 4.75 -47.26
CA ARG A 17 -5.90 3.55 -46.45
C ARG A 17 -7.39 3.18 -46.46
N PRO A 18 -7.74 1.90 -46.63
CA PRO A 18 -9.13 1.47 -46.59
C PRO A 18 -9.76 1.86 -45.24
N PRO A 19 -11.03 2.33 -45.23
CA PRO A 19 -11.69 2.75 -43.99
C PRO A 19 -11.74 1.57 -43.02
N ALA A 20 -11.17 1.75 -41.82
CA ALA A 20 -11.16 0.71 -40.81
C ALA A 20 -12.60 0.34 -40.39
N PRO A 21 -12.91 -0.95 -40.14
CA PRO A 21 -14.27 -1.43 -39.85
C PRO A 21 -14.82 -1.00 -38.48
N TYR A 22 -14.10 -0.13 -37.74
CA TYR A 22 -14.48 0.31 -36.41
C TYR A 22 -14.49 1.84 -36.32
N ARG A 23 -15.40 2.35 -35.49
CA ARG A 23 -15.46 3.78 -35.15
C ARG A 23 -14.18 4.17 -34.42
N HIS A 24 -13.38 5.03 -35.03
CA HIS A 24 -12.19 5.58 -34.41
C HIS A 24 -12.57 6.81 -33.58
N LEU A 25 -12.04 6.88 -32.36
CA LEU A 25 -12.17 8.07 -31.53
C LEU A 25 -11.13 9.09 -31.99
N THR A 26 -11.57 10.29 -32.36
CA THR A 26 -10.69 11.42 -32.60
C THR A 26 -10.60 12.27 -31.33
N THR A 27 -9.40 12.77 -31.03
CA THR A 27 -9.20 13.66 -29.88
C THR A 27 -9.77 15.03 -30.19
N LEU A 28 -10.80 15.46 -29.45
CA LEU A 28 -11.39 16.79 -29.60
C LEU A 28 -10.80 17.74 -28.54
N THR A 29 -9.94 18.66 -28.99
CA THR A 29 -9.38 19.68 -28.09
C THR A 29 -10.41 20.79 -27.86
N ARG A 30 -10.78 21.03 -26.59
CA ARG A 30 -11.65 22.15 -26.20
C ARG A 30 -10.83 23.20 -25.45
N GLN A 31 -10.98 24.46 -25.82
CA GLN A 31 -10.43 25.56 -25.04
C GLN A 31 -11.36 25.91 -23.88
N ILE A 32 -10.82 26.00 -22.66
CA ILE A 32 -11.58 26.27 -21.44
C ILE A 32 -11.11 27.62 -20.88
N PRO A 33 -12.01 28.59 -20.68
CA PRO A 33 -11.66 29.88 -20.07
C PRO A 33 -11.06 29.69 -18.68
N ARG A 34 -10.06 30.51 -18.32
CA ARG A 34 -9.42 30.48 -16.98
C ARG A 34 -10.40 30.73 -15.83
N SER A 35 -11.43 31.55 -16.06
CA SER A 35 -12.52 31.78 -15.11
C SER A 35 -13.33 30.51 -14.81
N THR A 36 -13.52 29.64 -15.81
CA THR A 36 -14.20 28.35 -15.64
C THR A 36 -13.37 27.40 -14.80
N ILE A 37 -12.04 27.42 -14.98
CA ILE A 37 -11.12 26.63 -14.15
C ILE A 37 -11.19 27.11 -12.71
N ALA A 38 -11.06 28.41 -12.45
CA ALA A 38 -11.07 28.94 -11.08
C ALA A 38 -12.39 28.73 -10.33
N SER A 39 -13.54 28.76 -11.04
CA SER A 39 -14.87 28.65 -10.42
C SER A 39 -15.40 27.21 -10.31
N LYS A 40 -15.15 26.35 -11.30
CA LYS A 40 -15.77 25.02 -11.37
C LYS A 40 -14.81 23.87 -11.04
N TRP A 41 -13.51 24.11 -11.13
CA TRP A 41 -12.53 23.05 -10.91
C TRP A 41 -12.05 23.12 -9.47
N GLN A 42 -12.35 22.07 -8.73
CA GLN A 42 -11.98 21.96 -7.33
C GLN A 42 -10.71 21.11 -7.20
N PRO A 43 -9.92 21.33 -6.13
CA PRO A 43 -8.82 20.44 -5.82
C PRO A 43 -9.35 19.03 -5.54
N LEU A 44 -8.54 18.02 -5.86
CA LEU A 44 -8.89 16.63 -5.59
C LEU A 44 -9.05 16.41 -4.07
N PRO A 45 -10.10 15.71 -3.60
CA PRO A 45 -10.30 15.47 -2.17
C PRO A 45 -9.19 14.58 -1.60
N ALA A 46 -8.81 14.85 -0.34
CA ALA A 46 -7.78 14.11 0.40
C ALA A 46 -7.88 12.57 0.34
N PRO A 47 -9.06 11.93 0.51
CA PRO A 47 -9.18 10.48 0.38
C PRO A 47 -8.80 9.96 -1.01
N SER A 48 -9.11 10.70 -2.08
CA SER A 48 -8.72 10.32 -3.43
C SER A 48 -7.22 10.47 -3.66
N ILE A 49 -6.58 11.47 -3.05
CA ILE A 49 -5.11 11.63 -3.09
C ILE A 49 -4.43 10.44 -2.40
N ASN A 50 -4.97 9.98 -1.27
CA ASN A 50 -4.46 8.81 -0.56
C ASN A 50 -4.65 7.54 -1.40
N ALA A 51 -5.81 7.34 -2.02
CA ALA A 51 -6.08 6.21 -2.92
C ALA A 51 -5.15 6.17 -4.14
N ILE A 52 -4.79 7.33 -4.71
CA ILE A 52 -3.79 7.41 -5.78
C ILE A 52 -2.41 7.01 -5.26
N SER A 53 -2.06 7.42 -4.03
CA SER A 53 -0.77 7.11 -3.43
C SER A 53 -0.63 5.61 -3.16
N THR A 54 -1.67 4.95 -2.64
CA THR A 54 -1.69 3.50 -2.43
C THR A 54 -1.60 2.76 -3.77
N LEU A 55 -2.38 3.18 -4.77
CA LEU A 55 -2.35 2.59 -6.10
C LEU A 55 -0.96 2.72 -6.76
N LEU A 56 -0.29 3.86 -6.62
CA LEU A 56 1.08 4.04 -7.12
C LEU A 56 2.07 3.12 -6.41
N THR A 57 1.94 2.92 -5.10
CA THR A 57 2.79 1.99 -4.37
C THR A 57 2.56 0.54 -4.80
N GLU A 58 1.30 0.12 -4.96
CA GLU A 58 0.96 -1.24 -5.41
C GLU A 58 1.38 -1.50 -6.86
N ALA A 59 1.14 -0.54 -7.75
CA ALA A 59 1.54 -0.62 -9.16
C ALA A 59 3.08 -0.66 -9.33
N SER A 60 3.83 -0.17 -8.35
CA SER A 60 5.30 -0.22 -8.35
C SER A 60 5.85 -1.63 -8.04
N LEU A 61 5.11 -2.46 -7.30
CA LEU A 61 5.54 -3.80 -6.86
C LEU A 61 5.92 -4.75 -8.01
N PRO A 62 5.12 -4.91 -9.09
CA PRO A 62 5.49 -5.81 -10.18
C PRO A 62 6.76 -5.35 -10.92
N VAL A 63 7.01 -4.04 -10.99
CA VAL A 63 8.23 -3.49 -11.61
C VAL A 63 9.44 -3.82 -10.75
N LEU A 64 9.35 -3.62 -9.44
CA LEU A 64 10.41 -3.96 -8.49
C LEU A 64 10.65 -5.49 -8.44
N HIS A 65 9.60 -6.29 -8.47
CA HIS A 65 9.71 -7.75 -8.49
C HIS A 65 10.49 -8.25 -9.71
N ARG A 66 10.28 -7.65 -10.90
CA ARG A 66 11.06 -7.97 -12.10
C ARG A 66 12.53 -7.58 -11.97
N LEU A 67 12.82 -6.51 -11.22
CA LEU A 67 14.18 -6.01 -11.01
C LEU A 67 14.89 -6.66 -9.82
N ARG A 68 14.25 -7.59 -9.09
CA ARG A 68 14.86 -8.23 -7.90
C ARG A 68 16.21 -8.90 -8.20
N ALA A 69 16.38 -9.39 -9.42
CA ALA A 69 17.62 -10.04 -9.87
C ALA A 69 18.81 -9.06 -9.97
N HIS A 70 18.55 -7.76 -10.06
CA HIS A 70 19.56 -6.71 -10.16
C HIS A 70 19.41 -5.72 -9.02
N THR A 71 20.09 -5.97 -7.90
CA THR A 71 19.98 -5.17 -6.66
C THR A 71 20.26 -3.68 -6.85
N THR A 72 21.23 -3.33 -7.70
CA THR A 72 21.56 -1.93 -8.04
C THR A 72 20.44 -1.24 -8.82
N ARG A 73 19.91 -1.91 -9.86
CA ARG A 73 18.78 -1.40 -10.66
C ARG A 73 17.48 -1.37 -9.85
N HIS A 74 17.30 -2.32 -8.94
CA HIS A 74 16.18 -2.34 -8.00
C HIS A 74 16.22 -1.11 -7.08
N ALA A 75 17.36 -0.83 -6.45
CA ALA A 75 17.53 0.33 -5.57
C ALA A 75 17.34 1.66 -6.32
N GLN A 76 17.89 1.78 -7.53
CA GLN A 76 17.70 2.95 -8.39
C GLN A 76 16.24 3.14 -8.79
N ALA A 77 15.57 2.09 -9.26
CA ALA A 77 14.16 2.14 -9.64
C ALA A 77 13.27 2.50 -8.44
N GLN A 78 13.53 1.90 -7.28
CA GLN A 78 12.82 2.21 -6.05
C GLN A 78 12.97 3.68 -5.64
N SER A 79 14.19 4.24 -5.74
CA SER A 79 14.44 5.65 -5.46
C SER A 79 13.69 6.58 -6.42
N VAL A 80 13.78 6.32 -7.73
CA VAL A 80 13.08 7.11 -8.76
C VAL A 80 11.57 7.08 -8.55
N LEU A 81 10.99 5.91 -8.29
CA LEU A 81 9.55 5.75 -8.08
C LEU A 81 9.07 6.47 -6.82
N ARG A 82 9.85 6.43 -5.72
CA ARG A 82 9.53 7.17 -4.49
C ARG A 82 9.59 8.68 -4.71
N THR A 83 10.62 9.19 -5.39
CA THR A 83 10.74 10.63 -5.68
C THR A 83 9.61 11.09 -6.61
N PHE A 84 9.24 10.28 -7.61
CA PHE A 84 8.09 10.56 -8.47
C PHE A 84 6.77 10.58 -7.69
N ALA A 85 6.51 9.56 -6.87
CA ALA A 85 5.29 9.49 -6.05
C ALA A 85 5.18 10.67 -5.08
N ALA A 86 6.29 11.05 -4.41
CA ALA A 86 6.32 12.22 -3.53
C ALA A 86 6.09 13.53 -4.30
N GLY A 87 6.68 13.66 -5.50
CA GLY A 87 6.48 14.82 -6.36
C GLY A 87 5.03 14.95 -6.84
N LEU A 88 4.43 13.83 -7.23
CA LEU A 88 3.03 13.76 -7.66
C LEU A 88 2.09 14.06 -6.49
N HIS A 89 2.31 13.45 -5.33
CA HIS A 89 1.54 13.72 -4.12
C HIS A 89 1.60 15.21 -3.74
N ARG A 90 2.80 15.82 -3.71
CA ARG A 90 2.97 17.25 -3.41
C ARG A 90 2.25 18.13 -4.43
N LYS A 91 2.23 17.74 -5.70
CA LYS A 91 1.51 18.43 -6.78
C LYS A 91 -0.02 18.35 -6.63
N LEU A 92 -0.54 17.20 -6.22
CA LEU A 92 -1.96 17.01 -5.93
C LEU A 92 -2.38 17.76 -4.67
N ALA A 93 -1.60 17.66 -3.59
CA ALA A 93 -1.83 18.35 -2.32
C ALA A 93 -1.76 19.88 -2.46
N ARG A 94 -0.99 20.40 -3.43
CA ARG A 94 -0.93 21.84 -3.75
C ARG A 94 -2.20 22.37 -4.43
N GLY A 95 -3.22 21.52 -4.60
CA GLY A 95 -4.55 21.93 -5.04
C GLY A 95 -4.65 22.20 -6.53
N MET A 96 -3.99 21.38 -7.36
CA MET A 96 -4.20 21.45 -8.80
C MET A 96 -5.70 21.30 -9.10
N PRO A 97 -6.31 22.23 -9.85
CA PRO A 97 -7.74 22.20 -10.11
C PRO A 97 -8.06 20.99 -11.00
N PHE A 98 -8.99 20.14 -10.56
CA PHE A 98 -9.49 19.03 -11.35
C PHE A 98 -10.86 19.37 -11.94
N PRO A 99 -11.14 18.99 -13.20
CA PRO A 99 -12.45 19.18 -13.79
C PRO A 99 -13.51 18.44 -12.96
N PRO A 100 -14.73 19.00 -12.84
CA PRO A 100 -15.83 18.28 -12.23
C PRO A 100 -16.12 16.99 -13.00
N ALA A 101 -16.64 15.98 -12.30
CA ALA A 101 -16.98 14.70 -12.92
C ALA A 101 -17.86 14.93 -14.15
N SER A 102 -17.42 14.41 -15.31
CA SER A 102 -18.16 14.57 -16.58
C SER A 102 -19.50 13.83 -16.57
N ILE A 103 -19.72 12.96 -15.59
CA ILE A 103 -20.98 12.27 -15.31
C ILE A 103 -21.38 12.71 -13.90
N PRO A 104 -22.52 13.39 -13.71
CA PRO A 104 -23.00 13.69 -12.37
C PRO A 104 -23.21 12.37 -11.63
N ALA A 105 -22.68 12.26 -10.41
CA ALA A 105 -23.01 11.16 -9.53
C ALA A 105 -24.53 11.21 -9.28
N THR A 106 -25.28 10.30 -9.89
CA THR A 106 -26.72 10.18 -9.72
C THR A 106 -27.02 9.96 -8.24
N THR A 107 -27.48 11.02 -7.57
CA THR A 107 -28.36 11.05 -6.40
C THR A 107 -28.35 9.77 -5.53
N ALA A 108 -27.47 9.72 -4.53
CA ALA A 108 -27.71 8.84 -3.37
C ALA A 108 -28.99 9.34 -2.68
N ASN A 109 -30.04 8.55 -2.82
CA ASN A 109 -31.42 8.88 -2.53
C ASN A 109 -31.66 9.09 -1.02
N LYS A 110 -31.69 10.35 -0.56
CA LYS A 110 -32.27 10.72 0.73
C LYS A 110 -33.80 10.66 0.61
N LYS A 111 -34.37 9.47 0.81
CA LYS A 111 -35.82 9.32 0.99
C LYS A 111 -36.11 9.33 2.49
N THR A 112 -36.33 10.52 3.01
CA THR A 112 -37.12 10.77 4.21
C THR A 112 -38.49 10.13 4.03
N ARG A 113 -38.83 9.13 4.84
CA ARG A 113 -40.20 8.64 4.98
C ARG A 113 -40.63 8.94 6.41
N ASP A 114 -41.29 10.08 6.55
CA ASP A 114 -42.09 10.44 7.71
C ASP A 114 -43.44 9.70 7.66
N GLN A 115 -44.04 9.57 8.84
CA GLN A 115 -45.42 9.20 9.17
C GLN A 115 -45.90 7.75 8.97
N GLY A 116 -46.09 7.08 10.12
CA GLY A 116 -47.45 6.93 10.65
C GLY A 116 -48.07 5.53 10.62
N GLY A 117 -48.15 4.91 11.80
CA GLY A 117 -49.41 4.35 12.32
C GLY A 117 -49.82 2.92 11.96
N GLY A 118 -50.18 2.15 13.01
CA GLY A 118 -50.97 0.91 12.98
C GLY A 118 -50.10 -0.35 13.04
N GLY A 119 -50.22 -1.27 13.99
CA GLY A 119 -51.39 -1.66 14.78
C GLY A 119 -51.78 -3.09 14.40
N GLY A 120 -51.72 -4.03 15.36
CA GLY A 120 -52.14 -5.43 15.22
C GLY A 120 -50.99 -6.36 14.79
N GLY A 121 -50.76 -7.53 15.36
CA GLY A 121 -51.63 -8.40 16.15
C GLY A 121 -51.46 -9.83 15.63
N GLY A 122 -51.17 -10.78 16.51
CA GLY A 122 -51.07 -12.22 16.21
C GLY A 122 -49.73 -12.62 15.60
N GLY A 123 -49.09 -13.72 15.94
CA GLY A 123 -49.51 -14.89 16.71
C GLY A 123 -48.64 -16.05 16.22
N GLY A 124 -48.26 -16.93 17.15
CA GLY A 124 -47.93 -18.35 16.92
C GLY A 124 -46.82 -18.69 15.92
N GLY A 125 -45.74 -19.30 16.42
CA GLY A 125 -44.77 -19.96 15.55
C GLY A 125 -43.58 -20.57 16.26
N SER A 126 -43.84 -21.48 17.20
CA SER A 126 -42.82 -22.46 17.61
C SER A 126 -42.48 -23.34 16.40
N GLY A 127 -41.21 -23.36 15.99
CA GLY A 127 -40.73 -24.28 14.95
C GLY A 127 -39.49 -23.78 14.22
N GLY A 128 -38.29 -24.16 14.68
CA GLY A 128 -37.05 -23.72 14.03
C GLY A 128 -35.80 -24.51 14.43
N ALA A 129 -35.90 -25.82 14.66
CA ALA A 129 -34.73 -26.70 14.88
C ALA A 129 -33.97 -27.03 13.57
N GLY A 130 -33.83 -26.04 12.67
CA GLY A 130 -33.21 -26.20 11.35
C GLY A 130 -32.16 -25.14 10.98
N GLY A 131 -32.00 -24.07 11.77
CA GLY A 131 -31.01 -23.01 11.50
C GLY A 131 -29.60 -23.34 11.97
N HIS A 132 -29.47 -24.02 13.12
CA HIS A 132 -28.19 -24.28 13.78
C HIS A 132 -27.27 -25.23 13.00
N ALA A 133 -27.83 -26.20 12.27
CA ALA A 133 -27.02 -27.11 11.44
C ALA A 133 -26.40 -26.38 10.23
N VAL A 134 -27.13 -25.45 9.63
CA VAL A 134 -26.69 -24.67 8.47
C VAL A 134 -25.61 -23.66 8.87
N GLU A 135 -25.71 -23.11 10.08
CA GLU A 135 -24.70 -22.22 10.68
C GLU A 135 -23.39 -22.97 10.96
N LEU A 136 -23.47 -24.16 11.57
CA LEU A 136 -22.32 -25.03 11.80
C LEU A 136 -21.64 -25.51 10.50
N ASP A 137 -22.42 -25.79 9.46
CA ASP A 137 -21.88 -26.18 8.14
C ASP A 137 -21.19 -24.99 7.44
N PHE A 138 -21.70 -23.77 7.63
CA PHE A 138 -21.04 -22.57 7.14
C PHE A 138 -19.72 -22.32 7.88
N GLU A 139 -19.72 -22.43 9.21
CA GLU A 139 -18.51 -22.33 10.03
C GLU A 139 -17.48 -23.42 9.70
N ARG A 140 -17.91 -24.66 9.45
CA ARG A 140 -17.02 -25.72 8.96
C ARG A 140 -16.38 -25.36 7.62
N ARG A 141 -17.17 -24.87 6.66
CA ARG A 141 -16.68 -24.47 5.35
C ARG A 141 -15.73 -23.28 5.40
N THR A 142 -15.89 -22.36 6.36
CA THR A 142 -14.94 -21.26 6.56
C THR A 142 -13.68 -21.70 7.29
N LEU A 143 -13.76 -22.69 8.18
CA LEU A 143 -12.60 -23.25 8.88
C LEU A 143 -11.72 -24.15 7.98
N ASP A 144 -12.29 -24.89 7.01
CA ASP A 144 -11.54 -25.87 6.20
C ASP A 144 -10.33 -25.25 5.45
N PRO A 145 -10.46 -24.12 4.74
CA PRO A 145 -9.32 -23.47 4.09
C PRO A 145 -8.29 -22.93 5.08
N LEU A 146 -8.73 -22.44 6.24
CA LEU A 146 -7.86 -21.90 7.28
C LEU A 146 -7.05 -23.00 7.96
N LEU A 147 -7.67 -24.15 8.26
CA LEU A 147 -6.99 -25.33 8.78
C LEU A 147 -5.96 -25.86 7.79
N HIS A 148 -6.27 -25.86 6.49
CA HIS A 148 -5.31 -26.23 5.45
C HIS A 148 -4.15 -25.24 5.36
N SER A 149 -4.40 -23.93 5.49
CA SER A 149 -3.34 -22.92 5.52
C SER A 149 -2.42 -23.06 6.72
N VAL A 150 -2.97 -23.37 7.90
CA VAL A 150 -2.18 -23.66 9.11
C VAL A 150 -1.34 -24.92 8.90
N ALA A 151 -1.91 -25.99 8.35
CA ALA A 151 -1.18 -27.22 8.05
C ALA A 151 -0.02 -26.99 7.06
N LEU A 152 -0.24 -26.15 6.04
CA LEU A 152 0.83 -25.74 5.11
C LEU A 152 1.91 -24.93 5.82
N LEU A 153 1.53 -23.94 6.63
CA LEU A 153 2.47 -23.10 7.36
C LEU A 153 3.29 -23.91 8.37
N THR A 154 2.69 -24.88 9.05
CA THR A 154 3.43 -25.79 9.94
C THR A 154 4.43 -26.65 9.15
N GLY A 155 4.04 -27.12 7.95
CA GLY A 155 4.95 -27.89 7.09
C GLY A 155 6.06 -27.05 6.44
N GLU A 156 5.84 -25.76 6.20
CA GLU A 156 6.88 -24.83 5.77
C GLU A 156 7.83 -24.51 6.92
N LYS A 157 7.29 -24.21 8.11
CA LYS A 157 8.09 -23.97 9.32
C LYS A 157 9.07 -25.12 9.59
N GLU A 158 8.59 -26.36 9.55
CA GLU A 158 9.47 -27.52 9.75
C GLU A 158 10.55 -27.67 8.65
N ARG A 159 10.26 -27.25 7.41
CA ARG A 159 11.26 -27.30 6.32
C ARG A 159 12.34 -26.26 6.54
N GLU A 160 11.96 -25.06 6.97
CA GLU A 160 12.88 -23.98 7.30
C GLU A 160 13.72 -24.33 8.54
N GLU A 161 13.11 -24.87 9.59
CA GLU A 161 13.85 -25.33 10.79
C GLU A 161 14.89 -26.39 10.44
N ARG A 162 14.55 -27.37 9.58
CA ARG A 162 15.51 -28.37 9.10
C ARG A 162 16.61 -27.76 8.24
N ALA A 163 16.34 -26.69 7.48
CA ALA A 163 17.36 -25.98 6.73
C ALA A 163 18.30 -25.22 7.66
N LEU A 164 17.75 -24.49 8.62
CA LEU A 164 18.50 -23.76 9.63
C LEU A 164 19.35 -24.70 10.48
N GLU A 165 18.86 -25.89 10.86
CA GLU A 165 19.70 -26.87 11.58
C GLU A 165 20.90 -27.34 10.76
N ARG A 166 20.74 -27.51 9.44
CA ARG A 166 21.85 -27.88 8.56
C ARG A 166 22.87 -26.75 8.47
N GLU A 167 22.40 -25.53 8.29
CA GLU A 167 23.25 -24.34 8.25
C GLU A 167 23.95 -24.11 9.61
N TYR A 168 23.27 -24.33 10.72
CA TYR A 168 23.86 -24.20 12.07
C TYR A 168 24.92 -25.28 12.32
N LYS A 169 24.70 -26.51 11.83
CA LYS A 169 25.71 -27.58 11.85
C LYS A 169 26.91 -27.23 10.98
N GLU A 170 26.68 -26.63 9.82
CA GLU A 170 27.74 -26.15 8.92
C GLU A 170 28.53 -25.00 9.56
N LEU A 171 27.86 -24.01 10.13
CA LEU A 171 28.48 -22.93 10.88
C LEU A 171 29.30 -23.45 12.06
N ARG A 172 28.78 -24.42 12.82
CA ARG A 172 29.54 -25.05 13.92
C ARG A 172 30.77 -25.79 13.41
N ARG A 173 30.69 -26.45 12.25
CA ARG A 173 31.84 -27.09 11.61
C ARG A 173 32.88 -26.05 11.17
N LEU A 174 32.41 -24.93 10.60
CA LEU A 174 33.24 -23.82 10.17
C LEU A 174 33.87 -23.07 11.35
N GLU A 175 33.17 -22.96 12.47
CA GLU A 175 33.66 -22.39 13.72
C GLU A 175 34.75 -23.28 14.32
N GLY A 176 34.53 -24.60 14.41
CA GLY A 176 35.58 -25.53 14.87
C GLY A 176 36.78 -25.62 13.92
N THR A 177 36.59 -25.39 12.61
CA THR A 177 37.72 -25.22 11.69
C THR A 177 38.37 -23.85 11.87
N ARG A 178 37.61 -22.77 12.08
CA ARG A 178 38.12 -21.41 12.31
C ARG A 178 38.94 -21.31 13.59
N GLU A 179 38.56 -21.98 14.69
CA GLU A 179 39.41 -22.12 15.88
C GLU A 179 40.75 -22.81 15.53
N LEU A 180 40.74 -23.73 14.56
CA LEU A 180 41.92 -24.39 14.01
C LEU A 180 42.75 -23.47 13.08
N TRP A 181 42.14 -22.43 12.49
CA TRP A 181 42.81 -21.38 11.70
C TRP A 181 43.23 -20.16 12.56
N ASP A 182 42.88 -20.13 13.85
CA ASP A 182 43.25 -19.05 14.77
C ASP A 182 44.71 -19.18 15.28
N GLU A 183 45.33 -20.36 15.13
CA GLU A 183 46.78 -20.54 15.35
C GLU A 183 47.65 -19.91 14.24
N GLY A 184 47.04 -19.40 13.15
CA GLY A 184 47.72 -18.79 12.01
C GLY A 184 46.95 -17.60 11.44
N GLY A 185 46.73 -16.57 12.25
CA GLY A 185 45.85 -15.44 11.95
C GLY A 185 46.11 -14.71 10.63
N VAL A 186 45.19 -14.89 9.67
CA VAL A 186 45.02 -14.12 8.43
C VAL A 186 44.47 -12.70 8.69
N PHE A 187 43.97 -12.44 9.90
CA PHE A 187 43.37 -11.17 10.30
C PHE A 187 44.33 -10.21 11.04
N LYS A 188 45.61 -10.56 11.19
CA LYS A 188 46.60 -9.64 11.82
C LYS A 188 46.80 -8.33 11.06
N ASP A 189 46.45 -8.28 9.76
CA ASP A 189 46.65 -7.11 8.91
C ASP A 189 45.47 -6.12 8.92
N LEU A 190 44.32 -6.49 9.51
CA LEU A 190 43.24 -5.55 9.79
C LEU A 190 43.58 -4.83 11.10
N GLN A 191 44.42 -3.81 10.97
CA GLN A 191 44.91 -2.97 12.06
C GLN A 191 43.78 -2.69 13.05
N ASP A 192 44.02 -3.07 14.31
CA ASP A 192 43.06 -3.02 15.41
C ASP A 192 42.37 -1.66 15.52
N GLU A 193 43.02 -0.56 15.11
CA GLU A 193 42.51 0.82 15.09
C GLU A 193 41.23 1.02 14.26
N GLU A 194 41.13 0.46 13.04
CA GLU A 194 39.93 0.62 12.19
C GLU A 194 38.76 -0.22 12.71
N LEU A 195 39.07 -1.41 13.24
CA LEU A 195 38.08 -2.27 13.89
C LEU A 195 37.58 -1.62 15.19
N LEU A 196 38.47 -0.96 15.95
CA LEU A 196 38.13 -0.23 17.16
C LEU A 196 37.26 0.98 16.82
N ALA A 197 37.62 1.75 15.80
CA ALA A 197 36.81 2.87 15.31
C ALA A 197 35.41 2.42 14.86
N LEU A 198 35.30 1.31 14.12
CA LEU A 198 34.02 0.76 13.70
C LEU A 198 33.19 0.25 14.90
N SER A 199 33.83 -0.43 15.85
CA SER A 199 33.17 -0.91 17.06
C SER A 199 32.63 0.26 17.91
N GLN A 200 33.38 1.36 17.98
CA GLN A 200 33.00 2.58 18.69
C GLN A 200 31.87 3.31 17.96
N GLN A 201 31.89 3.34 16.63
CA GLN A 201 30.81 3.87 15.81
C GLN A 201 29.52 3.06 15.97
N ILE A 202 29.60 1.72 15.94
CA ILE A 202 28.47 0.83 16.20
C ILE A 202 27.95 1.03 17.63
N GLY A 203 28.83 1.16 18.61
CA GLY A 203 28.46 1.46 20.00
C GLY A 203 27.68 2.78 20.10
N SER A 204 28.17 3.83 19.44
CA SER A 204 27.49 5.14 19.41
C SER A 204 26.12 5.06 18.73
N HIS A 205 25.99 4.27 17.65
CA HIS A 205 24.74 4.08 16.96
C HIS A 205 23.73 3.25 17.76
N MET A 206 24.19 2.18 18.41
CA MET A 206 23.36 1.37 19.31
C MET A 206 22.86 2.21 20.48
N GLU A 207 23.70 3.10 21.02
CA GLU A 207 23.28 4.03 22.08
C GLU A 207 22.23 5.04 21.59
N SER A 208 22.39 5.56 20.36
CA SER A 208 21.38 6.42 19.73
C SER A 208 20.06 5.69 19.46
N MET A 209 20.10 4.43 19.00
CA MET A 209 18.90 3.61 18.81
C MET A 209 18.21 3.29 20.13
N ARG A 210 18.97 2.98 21.19
CA ARG A 210 18.44 2.79 22.55
C ARG A 210 17.77 4.05 23.08
N SER A 211 18.39 5.21 22.88
CA SER A 211 17.79 6.50 23.25
C SER A 211 16.48 6.77 22.49
N ASN A 212 16.46 6.53 21.18
CA ASN A 212 15.23 6.70 20.39
C ASN A 212 14.12 5.75 20.84
N LEU A 213 14.45 4.49 21.15
CA LEU A 213 13.49 3.53 21.68
C LEU A 213 12.96 3.97 23.05
N GLY A 214 13.84 4.43 23.94
CA GLY A 214 13.44 4.98 25.24
C GLY A 214 12.58 6.25 25.13
N GLN A 215 12.77 7.07 24.10
CA GLN A 215 11.91 8.24 23.83
C GLN A 215 10.51 7.84 23.31
N ILE A 216 10.41 6.74 22.59
CA ILE A 216 9.14 6.20 22.10
C ILE A 216 8.44 5.37 23.20
N GLU A 217 9.21 4.89 24.19
CA GLU A 217 8.72 4.23 25.38
C GLU A 217 7.87 5.22 26.22
N GLY A 218 6.55 5.05 26.16
CA GLY A 218 5.60 5.98 26.76
C GLY A 218 4.60 6.57 25.78
N VAL A 219 4.89 6.56 24.48
CA VAL A 219 3.96 7.02 23.44
C VAL A 219 2.74 6.11 23.36
N VAL A 220 2.93 4.78 23.36
CA VAL A 220 1.83 3.80 23.34
C VAL A 220 0.88 3.97 24.55
N PRO A 221 1.36 4.00 25.81
CA PRO A 221 0.46 4.23 26.95
C PRO A 221 -0.11 5.66 26.97
N ALA A 222 0.59 6.67 26.44
CA ALA A 222 0.02 8.02 26.29
C ALA A 222 -1.14 8.04 25.28
N ILE A 223 -1.01 7.34 24.14
CA ILE A 223 -2.08 7.16 23.15
C ILE A 223 -3.25 6.39 23.74
N ALA A 224 -2.99 5.35 24.54
CA ALA A 224 -4.04 4.61 25.22
C ALA A 224 -4.80 5.50 26.22
N ARG A 225 -4.09 6.32 27.01
CA ARG A 225 -4.70 7.31 27.91
C ARG A 225 -5.50 8.37 27.16
N SER A 226 -4.98 8.91 26.06
CA SER A 226 -5.72 9.90 25.26
C SER A 226 -6.96 9.29 24.62
N ARG A 227 -6.88 8.04 24.14
CA ARG A 227 -8.03 7.31 23.59
C ARG A 227 -9.09 7.08 24.66
N ALA A 228 -8.70 6.63 25.86
CA ALA A 228 -9.63 6.40 26.97
C ALA A 228 -10.29 7.71 27.43
N ALA A 229 -9.53 8.80 27.53
CA ALA A 229 -10.06 10.12 27.85
C ALA A 229 -11.07 10.59 26.81
N LEU A 230 -10.75 10.44 25.52
CA LEU A 230 -11.66 10.78 24.42
C LEU A 230 -12.92 9.91 24.44
N GLN A 231 -12.78 8.60 24.63
CA GLN A 231 -13.92 7.69 24.78
C GLN A 231 -14.82 8.10 25.93
N GLY A 232 -14.26 8.46 27.09
CA GLY A 232 -15.01 8.98 28.23
C GLY A 232 -15.80 10.23 27.88
N THR A 233 -15.17 11.22 27.23
CA THR A 233 -15.87 12.43 26.79
C THR A 233 -16.93 12.16 25.72
N LEU A 234 -16.67 11.24 24.78
CA LEU A 234 -17.62 10.94 23.72
C LEU A 234 -18.87 10.23 24.26
N CYS A 235 -18.73 9.34 25.25
CA CYS A 235 -19.86 8.72 25.93
C CYS A 235 -20.76 9.74 26.65
N GLU A 236 -20.23 10.88 27.11
CA GLU A 236 -21.03 11.91 27.78
C GLU A 236 -21.89 12.74 26.81
N TYR A 237 -21.44 12.90 25.55
CA TYR A 237 -22.07 13.82 24.59
C TYR A 237 -22.72 13.14 23.36
N LEU A 238 -22.46 11.85 23.10
CA LEU A 238 -23.03 11.12 21.95
C LEU A 238 -24.01 10.02 22.38
N ASP A 239 -25.08 9.88 21.59
CA ASP A 239 -25.99 8.74 21.69
C ASP A 239 -25.27 7.42 21.34
N PRO A 240 -25.69 6.26 21.90
CA PRO A 240 -25.00 4.99 21.76
C PRO A 240 -24.75 4.57 20.31
N GLU A 241 -25.70 4.85 19.42
CA GLU A 241 -25.60 4.52 17.99
C GLU A 241 -24.57 5.41 17.25
N GLN A 242 -24.45 6.68 17.65
CA GLN A 242 -23.45 7.59 17.08
C GLN A 242 -22.05 7.30 17.62
N TYR A 243 -21.96 6.88 18.88
CA TYR A 243 -20.72 6.45 19.51
C TYR A 243 -20.16 5.17 18.86
N GLU A 244 -21.01 4.16 18.65
CA GLU A 244 -20.67 2.93 17.91
C GLU A 244 -20.19 3.26 16.49
N GLN A 245 -20.87 4.17 15.79
CA GLN A 245 -20.50 4.56 14.43
C GLN A 245 -19.16 5.32 14.37
N VAL A 246 -18.84 6.17 15.36
CA VAL A 246 -17.55 6.88 15.41
C VAL A 246 -16.40 5.96 15.84
N LEU A 247 -16.67 4.91 16.62
CA LEU A 247 -15.65 3.96 17.07
C LEU A 247 -15.38 2.80 16.11
N LEU A 248 -16.41 2.31 15.42
CA LEU A 248 -16.32 1.17 14.51
C LEU A 248 -16.11 1.60 13.05
N GLY A 249 -16.42 2.86 12.71
CA GLY A 249 -16.26 3.45 11.38
C GLY A 249 -17.45 3.22 10.46
#